data_AF-A0A7X6VMU9-F1
#
_entry.id   AF-A0A7X6VMU9-F1
#
_cell.length_a   1.000
_cell.length_b   1.000
_cell.length_c   1.000
_cell.angle_alpha   90.00
_cell.angle_beta   90.00
_cell.angle_gamma   90.00
#
_symmetry.space_group_name_H-M   'P 1'
#
loop_
_entity.id
_entity.type
_entity.pdbx_description
1 polymer ?
#
loop_
_entity_poly.entity_id
_entity_poly.type
_entity_poly.pdbx_seq_one_letter_code
_entity_poly.pdbx_strand_id
1 'polypeptide(L)'
;MDTVFSAIENSVNLDLSDENIEITMSGDPVSKEDARFMGLLRAKLRLAHIFKQLECPEEQFSIRNGYEIARMIMVASSSGSLNAADAPFDLGDYIIYQIISPLGLEPLIRELPEYYKAVKSREDWQEKFDLIFETGDRYYGPSLNKGKTFHLAGFPKVNTEEAYVAALDVSTNDETLYLGEFDSSIEGWLYSFWLRRYQDGSMETVKIIIEWLNTQLDAAAKAVG
;
A
#
# COMPACT_ATOMS: atom_id res chain seq x y z
N MET A 1 -18.06 16.56 7.10
CA MET A 1 -17.78 15.34 6.32
C MET A 1 -16.48 14.80 6.90
N ASP A 2 -16.40 13.51 7.17
CA ASP A 2 -15.22 12.91 7.83
C ASP A 2 -14.01 12.98 6.88
N THR A 3 -12.93 13.62 7.34
CA THR A 3 -11.70 13.90 6.58
C THR A 3 -11.12 12.63 5.95
N VAL A 4 -11.29 11.47 6.60
CA VAL A 4 -10.80 10.20 6.03
C VAL A 4 -11.64 9.73 4.86
N PHE A 5 -12.97 9.86 4.95
CA PHE A 5 -13.86 9.51 3.85
C PHE A 5 -13.62 10.40 2.64
N SER A 6 -13.46 11.71 2.86
CA SER A 6 -13.10 12.64 1.77
C SER A 6 -11.76 12.29 1.15
N ALA A 7 -10.75 11.89 1.95
CA ALA A 7 -9.45 11.46 1.42
C ALA A 7 -9.55 10.19 0.57
N ILE A 8 -10.34 9.20 1.00
CA ILE A 8 -10.60 7.96 0.25
C ILE A 8 -11.34 8.29 -1.05
N GLU A 9 -12.43 9.04 -0.99
CA GLU A 9 -13.23 9.42 -2.16
C GLU A 9 -12.39 10.17 -3.20
N ASN A 10 -11.62 11.17 -2.76
CA ASN A 10 -10.69 11.90 -3.63
C ASN A 10 -9.66 10.97 -4.27
N SER A 11 -9.19 9.94 -3.54
CA SER A 11 -8.23 8.99 -4.08
C SER A 11 -8.84 7.95 -5.02
N VAL A 12 -10.11 7.61 -4.86
CA VAL A 12 -10.85 6.77 -5.82
C VAL A 12 -11.04 7.52 -7.14
N ASN A 13 -11.31 8.83 -7.06
CA ASN A 13 -11.54 9.69 -8.21
C ASN A 13 -10.25 10.18 -8.91
N LEU A 14 -9.07 9.82 -8.39
CA LEU A 14 -7.80 10.13 -9.03
C LEU A 14 -7.63 9.29 -10.31
N ASP A 15 -7.55 9.96 -11.46
CA ASP A 15 -7.39 9.31 -12.75
C ASP A 15 -5.95 8.81 -12.94
N LEU A 16 -5.76 7.51 -12.72
CA LEU A 16 -4.51 6.79 -12.92
C LEU A 16 -4.58 5.85 -14.14
N SER A 17 -5.40 6.19 -15.14
CA SER A 17 -5.48 5.48 -16.42
C SER A 17 -4.14 5.48 -17.16
N ASP A 18 -3.95 4.54 -18.09
CA ASP A 18 -2.71 4.44 -18.86
C ASP A 18 -2.49 5.68 -19.74
N GLU A 19 -3.57 6.34 -20.15
CA GLU A 19 -3.56 7.58 -20.94
C GLU A 19 -3.19 8.80 -20.11
N ASN A 20 -3.57 8.85 -18.83
CA ASN A 20 -3.31 10.02 -17.98
C ASN A 20 -1.97 9.93 -17.25
N ILE A 21 -1.51 8.73 -16.87
CA ILE A 21 -0.28 8.56 -16.08
C ILE A 21 0.97 8.63 -16.95
N GLU A 22 1.99 9.35 -16.52
CA GLU A 22 3.34 9.31 -17.08
C GLU A 22 4.30 8.73 -16.04
N ILE A 23 5.15 7.81 -16.48
CA ILE A 23 6.10 7.10 -15.62
C ILE A 23 7.46 7.16 -16.29
N THR A 24 8.44 7.71 -15.59
CA THR A 24 9.82 7.78 -16.07
C THR A 24 10.78 7.22 -15.03
N MET A 25 11.93 6.74 -15.50
CA MET A 25 13.01 6.21 -14.70
C MET A 25 14.29 6.88 -15.17
N SER A 26 14.85 7.78 -14.35
CA SER A 26 15.99 8.62 -14.74
C SER A 26 15.74 9.43 -16.04
N GLY A 27 14.49 9.80 -16.29
CA GLY A 27 14.07 10.53 -17.49
C GLY A 27 13.66 9.66 -18.68
N ASP A 28 13.89 8.33 -18.62
CA ASP A 28 13.47 7.40 -19.67
C ASP A 28 12.06 6.85 -19.40
N PRO A 29 11.16 6.76 -20.41
CA PRO A 29 9.82 6.19 -20.22
C PRO A 29 9.84 4.74 -19.76
N VAL A 30 8.94 4.40 -18.84
CA VAL A 30 8.73 3.02 -18.36
C VAL A 30 7.53 2.40 -19.05
N SER A 31 7.64 1.13 -19.45
CA SER A 31 6.54 0.38 -20.06
C SER A 31 5.38 0.19 -19.08
N LYS A 32 4.15 0.32 -19.58
CA LYS A 32 2.90 0.11 -18.83
C LYS A 32 2.26 -1.26 -19.10
N GLU A 33 2.89 -2.10 -19.93
CA GLU A 33 2.35 -3.40 -20.34
C GLU A 33 2.31 -4.42 -19.20
N ASP A 34 3.18 -4.28 -18.19
CA ASP A 34 3.15 -5.13 -17.01
C ASP A 34 1.99 -4.71 -16.08
N ALA A 35 0.89 -5.47 -16.16
CA ALA A 35 -0.29 -5.27 -15.34
C ALA A 35 -0.03 -5.42 -13.83
N ARG A 36 0.92 -6.27 -13.41
CA ARG A 36 1.27 -6.45 -12.00
C ARG A 36 2.00 -5.22 -11.48
N PHE A 37 2.98 -4.72 -12.25
CA PHE A 37 3.70 -3.49 -11.93
C PHE A 37 2.74 -2.30 -11.83
N MET A 38 1.91 -2.11 -12.86
CA MET A 38 0.94 -1.01 -12.92
C MET A 38 -0.08 -1.10 -11.79
N GLY A 39 -0.53 -2.31 -11.44
CA GLY A 39 -1.42 -2.53 -10.30
C GLY A 39 -0.80 -2.09 -8.97
N LEU A 40 0.46 -2.46 -8.72
CA LEU A 40 1.19 -2.07 -7.51
C LEU A 40 1.47 -0.57 -7.46
N LEU A 41 1.87 0.02 -8.60
CA LEU A 41 2.12 1.44 -8.70
C LEU A 41 0.85 2.24 -8.40
N ARG A 42 -0.28 1.90 -9.03
CA ARG A 42 -1.58 2.56 -8.77
C ARG A 42 -2.00 2.45 -7.32
N ALA A 43 -1.83 1.27 -6.70
CA ALA A 43 -2.12 1.09 -5.27
C ALA A 43 -1.23 2.00 -4.39
N LYS A 44 0.08 2.06 -4.68
CA LYS A 44 1.03 2.96 -3.99
C LYS A 44 0.61 4.42 -4.11
N LEU A 45 0.29 4.87 -5.33
CA LEU A 45 -0.12 6.25 -5.62
C LEU A 45 -1.39 6.66 -4.86
N ARG A 46 -2.41 5.79 -4.84
CA ARG A 46 -3.65 6.03 -4.11
C ARG A 46 -3.42 6.12 -2.60
N LEU A 47 -2.66 5.18 -2.04
CA LEU A 47 -2.33 5.23 -0.61
C LEU A 47 -1.51 6.48 -0.25
N ALA A 48 -0.54 6.85 -1.08
CA ALA A 48 0.22 8.08 -0.90
C ALA A 48 -0.66 9.33 -1.00
N HIS A 49 -1.62 9.36 -1.93
CA HIS A 49 -2.58 10.45 -2.08
C HIS A 49 -3.52 10.58 -0.87
N ILE A 50 -3.95 9.46 -0.29
CA ILE A 50 -4.71 9.44 0.97
C ILE A 50 -3.84 10.00 2.11
N PHE A 51 -2.63 9.45 2.30
CA PHE A 51 -1.76 9.87 3.42
C PHE A 51 -1.37 11.34 3.32
N LYS A 52 -1.09 11.87 2.14
CA LYS A 52 -0.81 13.30 1.95
C LYS A 52 -1.97 14.20 2.41
N GLN A 53 -3.22 13.80 2.19
CA GLN A 53 -4.39 14.52 2.66
C GLN A 53 -4.57 14.40 4.18
N LEU A 54 -4.12 13.29 4.77
CA LEU A 54 -4.22 13.01 6.21
C LEU A 54 -3.02 13.50 7.04
N GLU A 55 -1.87 13.78 6.42
CA GLU A 55 -0.67 14.36 7.05
C GLU A 55 -0.71 15.89 7.09
N CYS A 56 -1.53 16.51 6.22
CA CYS A 56 -1.82 17.94 6.22
C CYS A 56 -3.20 18.35 6.82
N PRO A 57 -3.64 17.88 8.00
CA PRO A 57 -4.78 18.46 8.68
C PRO A 57 -4.33 19.58 9.63
N GLU A 58 -5.12 20.65 9.71
CA GLU A 58 -5.05 21.64 10.79
C GLU A 58 -5.32 21.01 12.19
N GLU A 59 -5.71 19.74 12.25
CA GLU A 59 -6.00 18.99 13.46
C GLU A 59 -5.19 17.68 13.55
N GLN A 60 -4.44 17.51 14.63
CA GLN A 60 -3.65 16.30 14.91
C GLN A 60 -4.56 15.06 14.97
N PHE A 61 -4.50 14.22 13.93
CA PHE A 61 -5.06 12.88 13.97
C PHE A 61 -4.19 11.97 14.85
N SER A 62 -4.65 11.68 16.07
CA SER A 62 -4.14 10.52 16.80
C SER A 62 -4.98 9.31 16.39
N ILE A 63 -4.41 8.37 15.64
CA ILE A 63 -5.02 7.05 15.43
C ILE A 63 -4.86 6.28 16.75
N ARG A 64 -5.71 6.62 17.73
CA ARG A 64 -5.81 5.92 19.01
C ARG A 64 -6.85 4.81 18.86
N ASN A 65 -6.36 3.60 18.62
CA ASN A 65 -7.05 2.32 18.75
C ASN A 65 -8.06 1.97 17.65
N GLY A 66 -8.29 0.66 17.45
CA GLY A 66 -9.20 0.07 16.45
C GLY A 66 -10.67 0.51 16.50
N TYR A 67 -11.02 1.48 17.33
CA TYR A 67 -12.29 2.19 17.35
C TYR A 67 -12.50 3.03 16.07
N GLU A 68 -11.45 3.61 15.49
CA GLU A 68 -11.51 4.36 14.22
C GLU A 68 -11.77 3.43 13.03
N ILE A 69 -11.14 2.26 12.99
CA ILE A 69 -11.40 1.21 11.99
C ILE A 69 -12.81 0.65 12.17
N ALA A 70 -13.24 0.38 13.41
CA ALA A 70 -14.60 -0.04 13.70
C ALA A 70 -15.63 1.05 13.34
N ARG A 71 -15.28 2.33 13.47
CA ARG A 71 -16.09 3.47 12.99
C ARG A 71 -16.13 3.54 11.47
N MET A 72 -15.01 3.37 10.76
CA MET A 72 -15.01 3.30 9.29
C MET A 72 -15.89 2.17 8.80
N ILE A 73 -15.79 0.99 9.42
CA ILE A 73 -16.64 -0.17 9.14
C ILE A 73 -18.12 0.13 9.45
N MET A 74 -18.42 0.70 10.62
CA MET A 74 -19.80 1.06 11.00
C MET A 74 -20.38 2.16 10.09
N VAL A 75 -19.57 3.13 9.68
CA VAL A 75 -20.02 4.29 8.90
C VAL A 75 -20.17 3.95 7.43
N ALA A 76 -19.25 3.23 6.78
CA ALA A 76 -19.56 2.81 5.41
C ALA A 76 -20.58 1.65 5.36
N SER A 77 -20.80 0.90 6.46
CA SER A 77 -21.98 0.00 6.55
C SER A 77 -23.30 0.78 6.53
N SER A 78 -23.26 2.07 6.89
CA SER A 78 -24.39 3.00 6.76
C SER A 78 -24.46 3.72 5.41
N SER A 79 -23.44 3.62 4.54
CA SER A 79 -23.41 4.24 3.20
C SER A 79 -23.68 3.27 2.04
N GLY A 80 -23.81 1.97 2.31
CA GLY A 80 -24.16 0.95 1.32
C GLY A 80 -25.41 0.19 1.73
N SER A 81 -26.49 0.38 0.98
CA SER A 81 -27.73 -0.40 1.10
C SER A 81 -27.46 -1.90 0.93
N LEU A 82 -27.34 -2.62 2.05
CA LEU A 82 -27.66 -4.03 2.14
C LEU A 82 -28.77 -4.15 3.17
N ASN A 83 -29.95 -4.58 2.74
CA ASN A 83 -31.06 -4.93 3.61
C ASN A 83 -30.57 -6.00 4.60
N ALA A 84 -30.22 -5.60 5.82
CA ALA A 84 -29.81 -6.51 6.90
C ALA A 84 -30.92 -7.50 7.30
N ALA A 85 -32.12 -7.36 6.75
CA ALA A 85 -33.23 -8.30 6.90
C ALA A 85 -33.06 -9.57 6.05
N ASP A 86 -32.31 -9.52 4.93
CA ASP A 86 -32.24 -10.61 3.94
C ASP A 86 -30.83 -11.21 3.77
N ALA A 87 -29.79 -10.57 4.30
CA ALA A 87 -28.43 -11.12 4.36
C ALA A 87 -27.69 -10.62 5.62
N PRO A 88 -27.07 -11.50 6.44
CA PRO A 88 -26.22 -11.05 7.53
C PRO A 88 -25.07 -10.22 6.97
N PHE A 89 -24.73 -9.11 7.63
CA PHE A 89 -23.60 -8.26 7.25
C PHE A 89 -22.30 -9.08 7.18
N ASP A 90 -21.74 -9.24 5.98
CA ASP A 90 -20.44 -9.86 5.76
C ASP A 90 -19.36 -8.77 5.74
N LEU A 91 -18.52 -8.76 6.77
CA LEU A 91 -17.42 -7.81 6.91
C LEU A 91 -16.38 -7.97 5.79
N GLY A 92 -16.16 -9.19 5.28
CA GLY A 92 -15.22 -9.49 4.21
C GLY A 92 -15.65 -8.85 2.90
N ASP A 93 -16.87 -9.15 2.45
CA ASP A 93 -17.46 -8.55 1.26
C ASP A 93 -17.46 -7.02 1.36
N TYR A 94 -17.86 -6.51 2.52
CA TYR A 94 -17.88 -5.09 2.76
C TYR A 94 -16.50 -4.42 2.60
N ILE A 95 -15.44 -4.97 3.21
CA ILE A 95 -14.07 -4.44 3.07
C ILE A 95 -13.60 -4.53 1.61
N ILE A 96 -13.92 -5.64 0.93
CA ILE A 96 -13.57 -5.82 -0.49
C ILE A 96 -14.23 -4.74 -1.33
N TYR A 97 -15.56 -4.65 -1.30
CA TYR A 97 -16.31 -3.80 -2.21
C TYR A 97 -16.25 -2.31 -1.88
N GLN A 98 -16.07 -1.95 -0.61
CA GLN A 98 -16.05 -0.53 -0.19
C GLN A 98 -14.64 0.06 -0.11
N ILE A 99 -13.60 -0.76 0.08
CA ILE A 99 -12.24 -0.25 0.29
C ILE A 99 -11.29 -0.82 -0.77
N ILE A 100 -11.19 -2.14 -0.90
CA ILE A 100 -10.14 -2.76 -1.72
C ILE A 100 -10.39 -2.54 -3.21
N SER A 101 -11.59 -2.84 -3.71
CA SER A 101 -11.91 -2.73 -5.13
C SER A 101 -11.89 -1.28 -5.63
N PRO A 102 -12.52 -0.29 -4.94
CA PRO A 102 -12.49 1.10 -5.41
C PRO A 102 -11.08 1.69 -5.45
N LEU A 103 -10.23 1.32 -4.49
CA LEU A 103 -8.84 1.77 -4.45
C LEU A 103 -7.91 0.88 -5.29
N GLY A 104 -8.38 -0.23 -5.86
CA GLY A 104 -7.56 -1.18 -6.60
C GLY A 104 -6.39 -1.74 -5.77
N LEU A 105 -6.62 -2.09 -4.50
CA LEU A 105 -5.58 -2.56 -3.58
C LEU A 105 -5.29 -4.07 -3.70
N GLU A 106 -6.03 -4.81 -4.52
CA GLU A 106 -5.83 -6.24 -4.68
C GLU A 106 -4.38 -6.60 -5.08
N PRO A 107 -3.74 -5.98 -6.10
CA PRO A 107 -2.36 -6.29 -6.46
C PRO A 107 -1.40 -6.17 -5.26
N LEU A 108 -1.58 -5.15 -4.42
CA LEU A 108 -0.79 -4.97 -3.21
C LEU A 108 -1.04 -6.10 -2.18
N ILE A 109 -2.30 -6.40 -1.88
CA ILE A 109 -2.68 -7.44 -0.91
C ILE A 109 -2.13 -8.82 -1.32
N ARG A 110 -2.12 -9.09 -2.62
CA ARG A 110 -1.58 -10.32 -3.22
C ARG A 110 -0.05 -10.39 -3.15
N GLU A 111 0.62 -9.25 -3.26
CA GLU A 111 2.08 -9.14 -3.33
C GLU A 111 2.76 -9.15 -1.95
N LEU A 112 2.15 -8.53 -0.94
CA LEU A 112 2.74 -8.39 0.40
C LEU A 112 3.23 -9.71 1.04
N PRO A 113 2.53 -10.85 0.91
CA PRO A 113 3.00 -12.14 1.42
C PRO A 113 4.36 -12.58 0.86
N GLU A 114 4.68 -12.27 -0.40
CA GLU A 114 5.97 -12.66 -1.00
C GLU A 114 7.12 -11.89 -0.36
N TYR A 115 6.91 -10.61 -0.04
CA TYR A 115 7.92 -9.82 0.68
C TYR A 115 8.05 -10.24 2.15
N TYR A 116 6.97 -10.71 2.80
CA TYR A 116 7.09 -11.33 4.13
C TYR A 116 7.97 -12.57 4.08
N LYS A 117 7.72 -13.47 3.12
CA LYS A 117 8.54 -14.68 2.92
C LYS A 117 10.00 -14.31 2.62
N ALA A 118 10.23 -13.30 1.78
CA ALA A 118 11.55 -12.82 1.44
C ALA A 118 12.34 -12.32 2.66
N VAL A 119 11.69 -11.55 3.55
CA VAL A 119 12.27 -11.14 4.83
C VAL A 119 12.61 -12.36 5.69
N LYS A 120 11.64 -13.25 5.93
CA LYS A 120 11.80 -14.42 6.80
C LYS A 120 12.71 -15.52 6.23
N SER A 121 13.08 -15.44 4.95
CA SER A 121 14.04 -16.34 4.32
C SER A 121 15.47 -16.16 4.85
N ARG A 122 15.74 -15.06 5.54
CA ARG A 122 17.02 -14.77 6.21
C ARG A 122 16.89 -15.10 7.69
N GLU A 123 17.80 -15.89 8.25
CA GLU A 123 17.79 -16.24 9.68
C GLU A 123 18.02 -15.02 10.57
N ASP A 124 18.88 -14.11 10.12
CA ASP A 124 19.31 -12.86 10.76
C ASP A 124 18.46 -11.64 10.35
N TRP A 125 17.21 -11.85 9.90
CA TRP A 125 16.37 -10.77 9.37
C TRP A 125 16.08 -9.64 10.38
N GLN A 126 15.95 -9.97 11.67
CA GLN A 126 15.69 -8.99 12.72
C GLN A 126 16.89 -8.06 12.90
N GLU A 127 18.09 -8.62 12.99
CA GLU A 127 19.34 -7.86 13.10
C GLU A 127 19.55 -6.96 11.88
N LYS A 128 19.19 -7.44 10.67
CA LYS A 128 19.21 -6.61 9.45
C LYS A 128 18.23 -5.44 9.53
N PHE A 129 17.03 -5.64 10.03
CA PHE A 129 16.05 -4.57 10.20
C PHE A 129 16.50 -3.57 11.26
N ASP A 130 17.02 -4.05 12.39
CA ASP A 130 17.59 -3.20 13.44
C ASP A 130 18.73 -2.35 12.89
N LEU A 131 19.65 -2.94 12.10
CA LEU A 131 20.73 -2.21 11.44
C LEU A 131 20.23 -1.12 10.48
N ILE A 132 19.14 -1.38 9.74
CA ILE A 132 18.54 -0.36 8.87
C ILE A 132 18.06 0.83 9.69
N PHE A 133 17.44 0.61 10.85
CA PHE A 133 17.05 1.70 11.75
C PHE A 133 18.25 2.43 12.36
N GLU A 134 19.28 1.70 12.78
CA GLU A 134 20.49 2.27 13.39
C GLU A 134 21.30 3.14 12.43
N THR A 135 21.28 2.79 11.13
CA THR A 135 21.99 3.53 10.08
C THR A 135 21.20 4.74 9.55
N GLY A 136 20.02 4.99 10.11
CA GLY A 136 19.16 6.13 9.78
C GLY A 136 19.59 7.45 10.40
N ASP A 137 19.05 8.54 9.86
CA ASP A 137 19.16 9.84 10.50
C ASP A 137 18.21 9.92 11.70
N ARG A 138 18.69 10.50 12.81
CA ARG A 138 17.93 10.62 14.06
C ARG A 138 16.62 11.41 13.90
N TYR A 139 16.57 12.34 12.97
CA TYR A 139 15.43 13.24 12.73
C TYR A 139 14.58 12.80 11.53
N TYR A 140 15.19 12.16 10.52
CA TYR A 140 14.51 11.79 9.27
C TYR A 140 14.21 10.29 9.11
N GLY A 141 14.69 9.45 10.04
CA GLY A 141 14.52 7.99 9.98
C GLY A 141 15.54 7.29 9.07
N PRO A 142 15.37 5.98 8.82
CA PRO A 142 16.28 5.22 7.97
C PRO A 142 16.25 5.72 6.52
N SER A 143 17.41 6.03 5.96
CA SER A 143 17.52 6.27 4.52
C SER A 143 17.40 4.94 3.78
N LEU A 144 16.36 4.80 2.97
CA LEU A 144 16.11 3.57 2.24
C LEU A 144 16.89 3.50 0.93
N ASN A 145 17.56 4.60 0.54
CA ASN A 145 18.34 4.76 -0.67
C ASN A 145 17.58 4.21 -1.89
N LYS A 146 16.36 4.71 -2.08
CA LYS A 146 15.46 4.27 -3.16
C LYS A 146 15.16 2.76 -3.13
N GLY A 147 15.21 2.14 -1.96
CA GLY A 147 15.02 0.70 -1.75
C GLY A 147 16.31 -0.13 -1.77
N LYS A 148 17.46 0.42 -2.19
CA LYS A 148 18.73 -0.33 -2.26
C LYS A 148 19.21 -0.82 -0.91
N THR A 149 18.88 -0.12 0.18
CA THR A 149 19.28 -0.47 1.54
C THR A 149 18.89 -1.91 1.92
N PHE A 150 17.73 -2.41 1.49
CA PHE A 150 17.29 -3.78 1.78
C PHE A 150 18.19 -4.84 1.12
N HIS A 151 18.60 -4.60 -0.14
CA HIS A 151 19.49 -5.52 -0.84
C HIS A 151 20.93 -5.48 -0.31
N LEU A 152 21.39 -4.29 0.10
CA LEU A 152 22.68 -4.14 0.78
C LEU A 152 22.70 -4.87 2.13
N ALA A 153 21.57 -4.86 2.85
CA ALA A 153 21.38 -5.65 4.06
C ALA A 153 21.28 -7.17 3.77
N GLY A 154 21.13 -7.57 2.51
CA GLY A 154 21.12 -8.97 2.06
C GLY A 154 19.74 -9.58 1.85
N PHE A 155 18.66 -8.80 1.87
CA PHE A 155 17.34 -9.30 1.45
C PHE A 155 17.32 -9.58 -0.06
N PRO A 156 16.70 -10.69 -0.49
CA PRO A 156 16.68 -11.08 -1.90
C PRO A 156 15.89 -10.06 -2.74
N LYS A 157 16.08 -10.09 -4.06
CA LYS A 157 15.15 -9.40 -4.97
C LYS A 157 13.92 -10.30 -5.17
N VAL A 158 12.73 -9.79 -4.89
CA VAL A 158 11.48 -10.52 -5.16
C VAL A 158 11.10 -10.38 -6.62
N ASN A 159 11.23 -9.16 -7.17
CA ASN A 159 11.06 -8.89 -8.59
C ASN A 159 12.41 -8.49 -9.22
N THR A 160 12.74 -9.09 -10.35
CA THR A 160 14.05 -8.88 -11.02
C THR A 160 14.03 -7.79 -12.07
N GLU A 161 12.84 -7.34 -12.47
CA GLU A 161 12.66 -6.30 -13.47
C GLU A 161 13.08 -4.93 -12.93
N GLU A 162 13.72 -4.14 -13.79
CA GLU A 162 14.34 -2.87 -13.38
C GLU A 162 13.30 -1.87 -12.82
N ALA A 163 12.12 -1.80 -13.44
CA ALA A 163 11.03 -0.92 -13.02
C ALA A 163 10.58 -1.15 -11.56
N TYR A 164 10.73 -2.36 -11.02
CA TYR A 164 10.34 -2.66 -9.64
C TYR A 164 11.38 -2.19 -8.62
N VAL A 165 12.66 -2.16 -9.01
CA VAL A 165 13.79 -1.95 -8.10
C VAL A 165 14.42 -0.56 -8.23
N ALA A 166 14.18 0.13 -9.34
CA ALA A 166 14.64 1.48 -9.61
C ALA A 166 13.68 2.53 -9.08
N ALA A 167 14.19 3.75 -8.91
CA ALA A 167 13.35 4.87 -8.58
C ALA A 167 12.58 5.39 -9.80
N LEU A 168 11.34 5.78 -9.58
CA LEU A 168 10.39 6.23 -10.60
C LEU A 168 9.96 7.66 -10.32
N ASP A 169 9.84 8.45 -11.37
CA ASP A 169 9.12 9.72 -11.31
C ASP A 169 7.77 9.53 -11.99
N VAL A 170 6.71 9.97 -11.31
CA VAL A 170 5.32 9.78 -11.76
C VAL A 170 4.60 11.12 -11.78
N SER A 171 3.95 11.39 -12.90
CA SER A 171 3.08 12.55 -13.09
C SER A 171 1.76 12.13 -13.74
N THR A 172 0.76 12.99 -13.62
CA THR A 172 -0.46 12.91 -14.42
C THR A 172 -0.50 14.07 -15.42
N ASN A 173 -1.04 13.82 -16.61
CA ASN A 173 -1.15 14.83 -17.67
C ASN A 173 -2.08 15.99 -17.29
N ASP A 174 -3.02 15.75 -16.38
CA ASP A 174 -3.89 16.76 -15.78
C ASP A 174 -3.25 17.54 -14.62
N GLU A 175 -1.96 17.28 -14.32
CA GLU A 175 -1.17 17.91 -13.26
C GLU A 175 -1.72 17.74 -11.84
N THR A 176 -2.70 16.84 -11.64
CA THR A 176 -3.28 16.56 -10.32
C THR A 176 -2.31 15.85 -9.38
N LEU A 177 -1.33 15.13 -9.93
CA LEU A 177 -0.31 14.42 -9.18
C LEU A 177 1.08 14.61 -9.82
N TYR A 178 2.04 14.95 -8.97
CA TYR A 178 3.46 14.83 -9.25
C TYR A 178 4.16 14.21 -8.05
N LEU A 179 4.89 13.12 -8.28
CA LEU A 179 5.69 12.42 -7.28
C LEU A 179 7.09 12.20 -7.84
N GLY A 180 8.05 12.95 -7.30
CA GLY A 180 9.48 12.74 -7.53
C GLY A 180 10.07 11.88 -6.42
N GLU A 181 10.75 10.79 -6.78
CA GLU A 181 11.15 9.78 -5.80
C GLU A 181 12.42 10.16 -5.03
N PHE A 182 12.23 10.64 -3.81
CA PHE A 182 13.34 10.80 -2.88
C PHE A 182 13.77 9.46 -2.25
N ASP A 183 12.90 8.43 -2.16
CA ASP A 183 13.31 7.19 -1.47
C ASP A 183 12.59 5.83 -1.67
N SER A 184 11.78 5.53 -2.71
CA SER A 184 11.37 4.12 -2.86
C SER A 184 10.93 3.68 -4.24
N SER A 185 11.70 2.77 -4.85
CA SER A 185 11.18 1.81 -5.81
C SER A 185 9.98 1.03 -5.25
N ILE A 186 9.20 0.35 -6.11
CA ILE A 186 8.08 -0.50 -5.67
C ILE A 186 8.57 -1.57 -4.68
N GLU A 187 9.70 -2.21 -4.98
CA GLU A 187 10.36 -3.20 -4.14
C GLU A 187 10.75 -2.61 -2.77
N GLY A 188 11.39 -1.43 -2.78
CA GLY A 188 11.76 -0.72 -1.56
C GLY A 188 10.54 -0.38 -0.70
N TRP A 189 9.44 0.03 -1.33
CA TRP A 189 8.18 0.32 -0.65
C TRP A 189 7.59 -0.93 0.02
N LEU A 190 7.57 -2.07 -0.68
CA LEU A 190 7.05 -3.34 -0.16
C LEU A 190 7.89 -3.91 0.98
N TYR A 191 9.22 -3.81 0.91
CA TYR A 191 10.09 -4.13 2.05
C TYR A 191 9.87 -3.17 3.22
N SER A 192 9.76 -1.87 2.94
CA SER A 192 9.55 -0.86 3.99
C SER A 192 8.23 -1.05 4.74
N PHE A 193 7.22 -1.62 4.09
CA PHE A 193 5.98 -2.00 4.75
C PHE A 193 6.26 -2.96 5.92
N TRP A 194 6.99 -4.05 5.65
CA TRP A 194 7.32 -5.05 6.67
C TRP A 194 8.30 -4.53 7.72
N LEU A 195 9.26 -3.69 7.31
CA LEU A 195 10.15 -2.98 8.23
C LEU A 195 9.34 -2.15 9.26
N ARG A 196 8.36 -1.35 8.81
CA ARG A 196 7.47 -0.58 9.71
C ARG A 196 6.65 -1.49 10.61
N ARG A 197 6.09 -2.59 10.10
CA ARG A 197 5.33 -3.54 10.93
C ARG A 197 6.19 -4.23 11.99
N TYR A 198 7.47 -4.48 11.68
CA TYR A 198 8.42 -4.95 12.68
C TYR A 198 8.68 -3.90 13.76
N GLN A 199 8.92 -2.64 13.39
CA GLN A 199 9.07 -1.51 14.33
C GLN A 199 7.86 -1.37 15.27
N ASP A 200 6.65 -1.54 14.72
CA ASP A 200 5.39 -1.45 15.47
C ASP A 200 5.10 -2.71 16.30
N GLY A 201 5.90 -3.77 16.20
CA GLY A 201 5.63 -5.07 16.82
C GLY A 201 4.38 -5.77 16.30
N SER A 202 3.90 -5.40 15.10
CA SER A 202 2.61 -5.83 14.54
C SER A 202 2.74 -6.78 13.34
N MET A 203 3.97 -7.17 12.98
CA MET A 203 4.28 -7.98 11.79
C MET A 203 3.43 -9.24 11.65
N GLU A 204 3.35 -10.08 12.69
CA GLU A 204 2.58 -11.34 12.62
C GLU A 204 1.06 -11.10 12.62
N THR A 205 0.56 -10.10 13.35
CA THR A 205 -0.86 -9.72 13.32
C THR A 205 -1.28 -9.26 11.92
N VAL A 206 -0.47 -8.40 11.30
CA VAL A 206 -0.75 -7.87 9.96
C VAL A 206 -0.65 -8.95 8.90
N LYS A 207 0.28 -9.89 9.04
CA LYS A 207 0.34 -11.09 8.19
C LYS A 207 -0.98 -11.88 8.23
N ILE A 208 -1.52 -12.17 9.41
CA ILE A 208 -2.80 -12.88 9.56
C ILE A 208 -3.95 -12.12 8.88
N ILE A 209 -3.99 -10.79 9.03
CA ILE A 209 -4.99 -9.94 8.37
C ILE A 209 -4.87 -10.03 6.84
N ILE A 210 -3.65 -9.95 6.31
CA ILE A 210 -3.39 -10.06 4.86
C ILE A 210 -3.77 -11.45 4.34
N GLU A 211 -3.47 -12.52 5.07
CA GLU A 211 -3.86 -13.89 4.71
C GLU A 211 -5.39 -14.05 4.70
N TRP A 212 -6.08 -13.48 5.69
CA TRP A 212 -7.53 -13.43 5.71
C TRP A 212 -8.08 -12.66 4.51
N LEU A 213 -7.56 -11.47 4.21
CA LEU A 213 -7.98 -10.66 3.04
C LEU A 213 -7.77 -11.40 1.72
N ASN A 214 -6.65 -12.10 1.55
CA ASN A 214 -6.42 -12.94 0.37
C ASN A 214 -7.48 -14.04 0.22
N THR A 215 -7.86 -14.67 1.34
CA THR A 215 -8.93 -15.69 1.35
C THR A 215 -10.27 -15.08 0.94
N GLN A 216 -10.60 -13.88 1.42
CA GLN A 216 -11.83 -13.18 1.05
C GLN A 216 -11.83 -12.80 -0.44
N LEU A 217 -10.70 -12.30 -0.97
CA LEU A 217 -10.58 -11.98 -2.40
C LEU A 217 -10.76 -13.21 -3.29
N ASP A 218 -10.23 -14.37 -2.89
CA ASP A 218 -10.45 -15.63 -3.61
C ASP A 218 -11.91 -16.08 -3.58
N ALA A 219 -12.62 -15.83 -2.48
CA ALA A 219 -14.04 -16.14 -2.36
C ALA A 219 -14.89 -15.22 -3.26
N ALA A 220 -14.63 -13.91 -3.23
CA ALA A 220 -15.31 -12.92 -4.06
C ALA A 220 -15.11 -13.20 -5.57
N ALA A 221 -13.90 -13.54 -5.99
CA ALA A 221 -13.62 -13.90 -7.39
C ALA A 221 -14.41 -15.13 -7.87
N LYS A 222 -14.61 -16.13 -6.99
CA LYS A 222 -15.40 -17.34 -7.28
C LYS A 222 -16.91 -17.09 -7.33
N ALA A 223 -17.41 -16.09 -6.61
CA ALA A 223 -18.83 -15.75 -6.59
C ALA A 223 -19.29 -14.97 -7.83
N VAL A 224 -18.36 -14.32 -8.54
CA VAL A 224 -18.62 -13.55 -9.77
C VAL A 224 -18.51 -14.42 -11.04
N GLY A 225 -17.90 -15.61 -10.96
CA GLY A 225 -17.73 -16.57 -12.06
C GLY A 225 -18.83 -17.63 -12.12
#